data_AF-A0A7D6VLI9-F1
#
_entry.id   AF-A0A7D6VLI9-F1
#
_cell.length_a   1.000
_cell.length_b   1.000
_cell.length_c   1.000
_cell.angle_alpha   90.00
_cell.angle_beta   90.00
_cell.angle_gamma   90.00
#
_symmetry.space_group_name_H-M   'P 1'
#
loop_
_entity.id
_entity.type
_entity.pdbx_description
1 polymer ?
#
loop_
_entity_poly.entity_id
_entity_poly.type
_entity_poly.pdbx_seq_one_letter_code
_entity_poly.pdbx_strand_id
1 'polypeptide(L)'
;MAKRSKAYLEAAAKVDRAALYAPLAAARLAKETATTKTDATVEVAVRLGVDPRKADQMVRGTVNLPHGTGKTARVIVFAVGDKAAEAEAAGADAVGAEDLIERIQGGWLDFDAAIATPDQMAKVGRIARVLGPRGLMPNPKTGTVTPDVTKAVNDIKGGKINFRVDKQANLHFVIGKASFDEKKLAENYGAALDEILRVKPSTAKGRYVKKVTFSTNTGPGIPVDPNRTRNFAEED
;
A
#
# COMPACT_ATOMS: atom_id res chain seq x y z
N MET A 1 -18.26 -26.03 1.35
CA MET A 1 -17.11 -25.09 1.31
C MET A 1 -15.85 -25.88 1.02
N ALA A 2 -14.92 -25.33 0.22
CA ALA A 2 -13.65 -26.00 -0.06
C ALA A 2 -12.86 -26.24 1.25
N LYS A 3 -12.32 -27.45 1.43
CA LYS A 3 -11.53 -27.84 2.60
C LYS A 3 -10.26 -26.98 2.65
N ARG A 4 -10.07 -26.21 3.72
CA ARG A 4 -8.85 -25.42 3.95
C ARG A 4 -7.68 -26.35 4.32
N SER A 5 -6.45 -25.90 4.05
CA SER A 5 -5.24 -26.67 4.39
C SER A 5 -5.10 -26.83 5.91
N LYS A 6 -4.44 -27.91 6.35
CA LYS A 6 -4.18 -28.18 7.77
C LYS A 6 -3.45 -27.00 8.44
N ALA A 7 -2.42 -26.46 7.78
CA ALA A 7 -1.66 -25.31 8.26
C ALA A 7 -2.52 -24.05 8.46
N TYR A 8 -3.49 -23.80 7.58
CA TYR A 8 -4.42 -22.68 7.76
C TYR A 8 -5.34 -22.88 8.96
N LEU A 9 -5.83 -24.11 9.17
CA LEU A 9 -6.71 -24.43 10.30
C LEU A 9 -5.99 -24.30 11.64
N GLU A 10 -4.73 -24.73 11.71
CA GLU A 10 -3.88 -24.56 12.89
C GLU A 10 -3.62 -23.08 13.20
N ALA A 11 -3.31 -22.27 12.18
CA ALA A 11 -3.15 -20.82 12.35
C ALA A 11 -4.46 -20.14 12.76
N ALA A 12 -5.60 -20.54 12.16
CA ALA A 12 -6.91 -19.99 12.48
C ALA A 12 -7.37 -20.32 13.90
N ALA A 13 -6.95 -21.45 14.47
CA ALA A 13 -7.28 -21.83 15.85
C ALA A 13 -6.62 -20.92 16.89
N LYS A 14 -5.50 -20.25 16.54
CA LYS A 14 -4.83 -19.28 17.41
C LYS A 14 -5.53 -17.92 17.46
N VAL A 15 -6.45 -17.65 16.53
CA VAL A 15 -7.12 -16.36 16.40
C VAL A 15 -8.56 -16.50 16.84
N ASP A 16 -8.90 -15.94 18.01
CA ASP A 16 -10.30 -15.73 18.37
C ASP A 16 -10.91 -14.66 17.45
N ARG A 17 -11.97 -15.02 16.73
CA ARG A 17 -12.68 -14.14 15.79
C ARG A 17 -13.71 -13.23 16.48
N ALA A 18 -14.10 -13.55 17.71
CA ALA A 18 -15.03 -12.75 18.50
C ALA A 18 -14.31 -11.62 19.24
N ALA A 19 -13.03 -11.82 19.59
CA ALA A 19 -12.19 -10.81 20.20
C ALA A 19 -11.80 -9.68 19.23
N LEU A 20 -11.63 -8.48 19.77
CA LEU A 20 -11.01 -7.34 19.10
C LEU A 20 -9.62 -7.13 19.71
N TYR A 21 -8.57 -7.31 18.91
CA TYR A 21 -7.20 -7.19 19.39
C TYR A 21 -6.70 -5.74 19.30
N ALA A 22 -5.81 -5.39 20.22
CA ALA A 22 -4.94 -4.24 20.09
C ALA A 22 -4.06 -4.35 18.83
N PRO A 23 -3.65 -3.24 18.19
CA PRO A 23 -2.79 -3.26 17.01
C PRO A 23 -1.48 -4.03 17.22
N LEU A 24 -0.84 -3.87 18.38
CA LEU A 24 0.39 -4.60 18.73
C LEU A 24 0.14 -6.12 18.87
N ALA A 25 -0.90 -6.51 19.61
CA ALA A 25 -1.28 -7.92 19.76
C ALA A 25 -1.67 -8.55 18.40
N ALA A 26 -2.35 -7.80 17.54
CA ALA A 26 -2.69 -8.23 16.19
C ALA A 26 -1.43 -8.39 15.31
N ALA A 27 -0.44 -7.52 15.44
CA ALA A 27 0.85 -7.65 14.76
C ALA A 27 1.60 -8.91 15.22
N ARG A 28 1.62 -9.19 16.53
CA ARG A 28 2.20 -10.42 17.09
C ARG A 28 1.52 -11.67 16.55
N LEU A 29 0.18 -11.72 16.59
CA LEU A 29 -0.60 -12.82 16.01
C LEU A 29 -0.38 -12.96 14.50
N ALA A 30 -0.24 -11.85 13.76
CA ALA A 30 0.04 -11.90 12.33
C ALA A 30 1.39 -12.58 12.05
N LYS A 31 2.40 -12.32 12.88
CA LYS A 31 3.70 -13.00 12.80
C LYS A 31 3.60 -14.48 13.16
N GLU A 32 2.89 -14.84 14.22
CA GLU A 32 2.72 -16.23 14.66
C GLU A 32 1.88 -17.10 13.72
N THR A 33 0.99 -16.46 12.96
CA THR A 33 0.12 -17.12 11.97
C THR A 33 0.68 -17.07 10.55
N ALA A 34 1.83 -16.40 10.34
CA ALA A 34 2.55 -16.43 9.08
C ALA A 34 3.11 -17.84 8.81
N THR A 35 3.09 -18.26 7.55
CA THR A 35 3.68 -19.54 7.15
C THR A 35 5.21 -19.41 7.08
N THR A 36 5.95 -20.42 7.53
CA THR A 36 7.41 -20.38 7.66
C THR A 36 8.18 -20.47 6.34
N LYS A 37 7.50 -20.76 5.22
CA LYS A 37 8.16 -21.02 3.93
C LYS A 37 8.63 -19.75 3.22
N THR A 38 7.98 -18.61 3.48
CA THR A 38 8.25 -17.34 2.80
C THR A 38 8.02 -16.18 3.76
N ASP A 39 8.79 -15.10 3.65
CA ASP A 39 8.55 -13.88 4.43
C ASP A 39 7.25 -13.19 3.98
N ALA A 40 6.17 -13.55 4.68
CA ALA A 40 4.82 -13.15 4.36
C ALA A 40 4.65 -11.64 4.53
N THR A 41 3.94 -11.02 3.61
CA THR A 41 3.52 -9.62 3.74
C THR A 41 2.36 -9.53 4.73
N VAL A 42 2.43 -8.57 5.65
CA VAL A 42 1.35 -8.23 6.57
C VAL A 42 0.55 -7.09 5.94
N GLU A 43 -0.73 -7.34 5.75
CA GLU A 43 -1.68 -6.45 5.09
C GLU A 43 -2.84 -6.12 6.03
N VAL A 44 -3.44 -4.97 5.81
CA VAL A 44 -4.56 -4.48 6.58
C VAL A 44 -5.72 -4.19 5.65
N ALA A 45 -6.87 -4.77 5.97
CA ALA A 45 -8.14 -4.45 5.36
C ALA A 45 -8.97 -3.59 6.32
N VAL A 46 -9.35 -2.41 5.86
CA VAL A 46 -10.19 -1.47 6.61
C VAL A 46 -11.50 -1.28 5.87
N ARG A 47 -12.61 -1.56 6.54
CA ARG A 47 -13.94 -1.23 6.05
C ARG A 47 -14.32 0.17 6.48
N LEU A 48 -14.54 1.05 5.52
CA LEU A 48 -14.95 2.42 5.75
C LEU A 48 -16.47 2.60 5.71
N GLY A 49 -16.94 3.66 6.34
CA GLY A 49 -18.33 4.11 6.37
C GLY A 49 -18.69 5.07 5.25
N VAL A 50 -18.04 4.97 4.10
CA VAL A 50 -18.26 5.82 2.93
C VAL A 50 -19.07 5.11 1.85
N ASP A 51 -19.72 5.88 0.98
CA ASP A 51 -20.36 5.39 -0.24
C ASP A 51 -19.44 5.61 -1.45
N PRO A 52 -18.72 4.58 -1.94
CA PRO A 52 -17.76 4.73 -3.04
C PRO A 52 -18.42 5.02 -4.39
N ARG A 53 -19.75 4.99 -4.48
CA ARG A 53 -20.49 5.41 -5.69
C ARG A 53 -20.56 6.92 -5.81
N LYS A 54 -20.38 7.64 -4.70
CA LYS A 54 -20.41 9.10 -4.65
C LYS A 54 -18.99 9.65 -4.76
N ALA A 55 -18.77 10.53 -5.73
CA ALA A 55 -17.44 11.07 -6.00
C ALA A 55 -16.86 11.88 -4.83
N ASP A 56 -17.71 12.57 -4.07
CA ASP A 56 -17.35 13.34 -2.87
C ASP A 56 -16.97 12.46 -1.67
N GLN A 57 -17.32 11.18 -1.69
CA GLN A 57 -16.97 10.21 -0.65
C GLN A 57 -15.84 9.24 -1.06
N MET A 58 -15.20 9.50 -2.20
CA MET A 58 -14.08 8.71 -2.68
C MET A 58 -12.82 9.00 -1.85
N VAL A 59 -12.42 8.05 -1.01
CA VAL A 59 -11.20 8.16 -0.20
C VAL A 59 -10.01 7.66 -1.00
N ARG A 60 -9.01 8.53 -1.17
CA ARG A 60 -7.72 8.20 -1.79
C ARG A 60 -6.64 9.02 -1.11
N GLY A 61 -5.53 8.37 -0.77
CA GLY A 61 -4.41 9.02 -0.10
C GLY A 61 -3.10 8.29 -0.35
N THR A 62 -2.02 8.92 0.09
CA THR A 62 -0.67 8.36 0.07
C THR A 62 -0.04 8.61 1.43
N VAL A 63 0.64 7.62 1.99
CA VAL A 63 1.33 7.75 3.27
C VAL A 63 2.73 7.15 3.15
N ASN A 64 3.71 7.83 3.72
CA ASN A 64 5.06 7.30 3.87
C ASN A 64 5.10 6.51 5.18
N LEU A 65 5.34 5.21 5.10
CA LEU A 65 5.49 4.38 6.29
C LEU A 65 6.85 4.66 6.95
N PRO A 66 6.91 4.91 8.27
CA PRO A 66 8.15 5.24 8.96
C PRO A 66 9.21 4.14 8.88
N HIS A 67 8.80 2.86 8.81
CA HIS A 67 9.71 1.72 8.69
C HIS A 67 9.72 1.08 7.29
N GLY A 68 9.05 1.71 6.32
CA GLY A 68 8.86 1.17 4.99
C GLY A 68 8.01 -0.11 4.93
N THR A 69 7.94 -0.73 3.76
CA THR A 69 7.13 -1.94 3.51
C THR A 69 7.94 -3.24 3.54
N GLY A 70 9.27 -3.16 3.61
CA GLY A 70 10.17 -4.31 3.54
C GLY A 70 10.29 -4.94 2.13
N LYS A 71 9.72 -4.31 1.10
CA LYS A 71 9.92 -4.70 -0.31
C LYS A 71 10.75 -3.63 -1.01
N THR A 72 11.83 -4.06 -1.68
CA THR A 72 12.56 -3.20 -2.61
C THR A 72 11.69 -2.96 -3.83
N ALA A 73 11.06 -1.79 -3.90
CA ALA A 73 10.25 -1.41 -5.04
C ALA A 73 11.14 -1.11 -6.25
N ARG A 74 10.86 -1.74 -7.38
CA ARG A 74 11.51 -1.42 -8.66
C ARG A 74 10.81 -0.22 -9.28
N VAL A 75 11.54 0.89 -9.38
CA VAL A 75 11.00 2.19 -9.80
C VAL A 75 11.57 2.55 -11.15
N ILE A 76 10.68 2.82 -12.10
CA ILE A 76 11.06 3.37 -13.40
C ILE A 76 10.70 4.85 -13.46
N VAL A 77 11.48 5.62 -14.21
CA VAL A 77 11.28 7.06 -14.37
C VAL A 77 11.23 7.43 -15.85
N PHE A 78 10.15 8.09 -16.24
CA PHE A 78 10.02 8.76 -17.53
C PHE A 78 10.51 10.21 -17.42
N ALA A 79 11.75 10.45 -17.81
CA ALA A 79 12.40 11.76 -17.76
C ALA A 79 13.44 11.89 -18.88
N VAL A 80 13.81 13.13 -19.21
CA VAL A 80 14.83 13.46 -20.20
C VAL A 80 15.79 14.53 -19.65
N GLY A 81 16.99 14.61 -20.22
CA GLY A 81 18.00 15.62 -19.84
C GLY A 81 18.43 15.49 -18.38
N ASP A 82 18.58 16.63 -17.70
CA ASP A 82 19.07 16.70 -16.31
C ASP A 82 18.22 15.88 -15.33
N LYS A 83 16.90 15.80 -15.58
CA LYS A 83 15.99 15.02 -14.75
C LYS A 83 16.20 13.51 -14.86
N ALA A 84 16.75 13.04 -15.98
CA ALA A 84 17.14 11.64 -16.11
C ALA A 84 18.38 11.33 -15.26
N ALA A 85 19.39 12.19 -15.31
CA ALA A 85 20.59 12.04 -14.48
C ALA A 85 20.29 12.12 -12.97
N GLU A 86 19.39 13.02 -12.56
CA GLU A 86 18.90 13.09 -11.17
C GLU A 86 18.21 11.78 -10.73
N ALA A 87 17.41 11.18 -11.62
CA ALA A 87 16.69 9.93 -11.35
C ALA A 87 17.63 8.74 -11.19
N GLU A 88 18.63 8.63 -12.06
CA GLU A 88 19.67 7.59 -11.98
C GLU A 88 20.48 7.74 -10.69
N ALA A 89 20.87 8.96 -10.33
CA ALA A 89 21.58 9.25 -9.09
C ALA A 89 20.73 8.95 -7.83
N ALA A 90 19.42 9.14 -7.90
CA ALA A 90 18.47 8.75 -6.86
C ALA A 90 18.27 7.22 -6.74
N GLY A 91 18.85 6.46 -7.67
CA GLY A 91 18.79 5.01 -7.69
C GLY A 91 17.55 4.45 -8.37
N ALA A 92 16.97 5.13 -9.36
CA ALA A 92 15.94 4.53 -10.22
C ALA A 92 16.49 3.29 -10.96
N ASP A 93 15.65 2.26 -11.11
CA ASP A 93 16.05 0.98 -11.71
C ASP A 93 16.13 1.05 -13.25
N ALA A 94 15.30 1.90 -13.85
CA ALA A 94 15.39 2.26 -15.26
C ALA A 94 14.89 3.69 -15.48
N VAL A 95 15.61 4.44 -16.32
CA VAL A 95 15.28 5.81 -16.69
C VAL A 95 15.29 5.91 -18.21
N GLY A 96 14.30 6.58 -18.78
CA GLY A 96 14.22 6.75 -20.23
C GLY A 96 12.98 7.54 -20.66
N ALA A 97 12.77 7.64 -21.96
CA ALA A 97 11.59 8.28 -22.52
C ALA A 97 10.97 7.39 -23.61
N GLU A 98 11.31 7.59 -24.88
CA GLU A 98 10.72 6.84 -25.99
C GLU A 98 11.19 5.38 -26.05
N ASP A 99 12.46 5.13 -25.75
CA ASP A 99 13.07 3.81 -25.62
C ASP A 99 12.36 2.94 -24.56
N LEU A 100 12.07 3.53 -23.39
CA LEU A 100 11.39 2.85 -22.31
C LEU A 100 9.92 2.57 -22.66
N ILE A 101 9.28 3.49 -23.40
CA ILE A 101 7.91 3.33 -23.90
C ILE A 101 7.84 2.16 -24.89
N GLU A 102 8.76 2.08 -25.85
CA GLU A 102 8.82 0.98 -26.82
C GLU A 102 9.05 -0.37 -26.14
N ARG A 103 9.96 -0.42 -25.16
CA ARG A 103 10.21 -1.63 -24.37
C ARG A 103 8.96 -2.11 -23.62
N ILE A 104 8.16 -1.18 -23.07
CA ILE A 104 6.90 -1.50 -22.39
C ILE A 104 5.82 -1.94 -23.38
N GLN A 105 5.78 -1.34 -24.58
CA GLN A 105 4.90 -1.81 -25.67
C GLN A 105 5.28 -3.22 -26.13
N GLY A 106 6.57 -3.55 -26.12
CA GLY A 106 7.09 -4.90 -26.36
C GLY A 106 6.79 -5.92 -25.24
N GLY A 107 6.10 -5.51 -24.17
CA GLY A 107 5.61 -6.40 -23.12
C GLY A 107 6.46 -6.43 -21.85
N TRP A 108 7.51 -5.61 -21.75
CA TRP A 108 8.31 -5.51 -20.54
C TRP A 108 7.57 -4.75 -19.43
N LEU A 109 7.26 -5.43 -18.32
CA LEU A 109 6.47 -4.90 -17.21
C LEU A 109 7.05 -5.29 -15.85
N ASP A 110 8.37 -5.40 -15.78
CA ASP A 110 9.07 -5.90 -14.60
C ASP A 110 9.44 -4.79 -13.60
N PHE A 111 8.46 -3.97 -13.24
CA PHE A 111 8.59 -2.86 -12.30
C PHE A 111 7.34 -2.71 -11.45
N ASP A 112 7.48 -2.07 -10.28
CA ASP A 112 6.40 -1.92 -9.30
C ASP A 112 5.78 -0.51 -9.31
N ALA A 113 6.56 0.50 -9.72
CA ALA A 113 6.09 1.89 -9.78
C ALA A 113 6.72 2.64 -10.96
N ALA A 114 5.94 3.55 -11.53
CA ALA A 114 6.39 4.47 -12.56
C ALA A 114 6.22 5.92 -12.10
N ILE A 115 7.27 6.71 -12.29
CA ILE A 115 7.30 8.16 -12.09
C ILE A 115 7.45 8.82 -13.46
N ALA A 116 6.82 9.97 -13.67
CA ALA A 116 6.99 10.74 -14.89
C ALA A 116 7.16 12.22 -14.58
N THR A 117 7.95 12.93 -15.38
CA THR A 117 7.90 14.39 -15.38
C THR A 117 6.68 14.88 -16.17
N PRO A 118 6.10 16.06 -15.84
CA PRO A 118 4.88 16.54 -16.48
C PRO A 118 4.95 16.64 -18.02
N ASP A 119 6.13 16.96 -18.56
CA ASP A 119 6.40 17.05 -20.00
C ASP A 119 6.37 15.69 -20.71
N GLN A 120 6.71 14.59 -20.03
CA GLN A 120 6.70 13.24 -20.61
C GLN A 120 5.32 12.57 -20.59
N MET A 121 4.34 13.13 -19.88
CA MET A 121 3.00 12.54 -19.76
C MET A 121 2.27 12.39 -21.10
N ALA A 122 2.50 13.29 -22.06
CA ALA A 122 1.92 13.19 -23.39
C ALA A 122 2.37 11.91 -24.13
N LYS A 123 3.63 11.50 -23.92
CA LYS A 123 4.20 10.29 -24.51
C LYS A 123 3.76 9.03 -23.75
N VAL A 124 3.77 9.10 -22.41
CA VAL A 124 3.29 8.00 -21.52
C VAL A 124 1.81 7.67 -21.77
N GLY A 125 1.02 8.63 -22.26
CA GLY A 125 -0.37 8.40 -22.70
C GLY A 125 -0.52 7.26 -23.73
N ARG A 126 0.50 7.02 -24.57
CA ARG A 126 0.47 5.94 -25.58
C ARG A 126 0.43 4.53 -24.97
N ILE A 127 1.01 4.37 -23.78
CA ILE A 127 1.04 3.10 -23.03
C ILE A 127 -0.01 3.04 -21.91
N ALA A 128 -0.89 4.04 -21.82
CA ALA A 128 -1.96 4.09 -20.81
C ALA A 128 -2.88 2.85 -20.86
N ARG A 129 -3.10 2.26 -22.05
CA ARG A 129 -3.90 1.04 -22.20
C ARG A 129 -3.27 -0.19 -21.53
N VAL A 130 -1.94 -0.21 -21.42
CA VAL A 130 -1.18 -1.30 -20.76
C VAL A 130 -1.03 -1.02 -19.26
N LEU A 131 -0.63 0.20 -18.91
CA LEU A 131 -0.34 0.57 -17.52
C LEU A 131 -1.60 0.85 -16.67
N GLY A 132 -2.67 1.33 -17.31
CA GLY A 132 -3.91 1.75 -16.63
C GLY A 132 -4.61 0.61 -15.88
N PRO A 133 -4.95 -0.53 -16.53
CA PRO A 133 -5.59 -1.67 -15.86
C PRO A 133 -4.77 -2.27 -14.72
N ARG A 134 -3.43 -2.11 -14.78
CA ARG A 134 -2.49 -2.62 -13.77
C ARG A 134 -2.21 -1.63 -12.64
N GLY A 135 -2.73 -0.40 -12.72
CA GLY A 135 -2.50 0.63 -11.70
C GLY A 135 -1.07 1.20 -11.69
N LEU A 136 -0.26 0.89 -12.71
CA LEU A 136 1.13 1.35 -12.84
C LEU A 136 1.24 2.73 -13.51
N MET A 137 0.12 3.31 -13.94
CA MET A 137 0.11 4.59 -14.63
C MET A 137 0.46 5.74 -13.66
N PRO A 138 1.45 6.59 -13.98
CA PRO A 138 1.75 7.78 -13.18
C PRO A 138 0.53 8.69 -13.04
N ASN A 139 0.31 9.22 -11.84
CA ASN A 139 -0.84 10.07 -11.54
C ASN A 139 -0.42 11.26 -10.67
N PRO A 140 -0.77 12.51 -11.06
CA PRO A 140 -0.49 13.69 -10.24
C PRO A 140 -1.07 13.59 -8.83
N LYS A 141 -2.23 12.93 -8.66
CA LYS A 141 -2.89 12.77 -7.35
C LYS A 141 -2.12 11.86 -6.38
N THR A 142 -1.26 10.98 -6.88
CA THR A 142 -0.37 10.16 -6.04
C THR A 142 1.03 10.77 -5.91
N GLY A 143 1.26 11.95 -6.48
CA GLY A 143 2.56 12.60 -6.49
C GLY A 143 3.62 11.87 -7.31
N THR A 144 3.21 10.97 -8.22
CA THR A 144 4.14 10.26 -9.13
C THR A 144 4.32 10.98 -10.45
N VAL A 145 3.64 12.12 -10.64
CA VAL A 145 3.91 13.09 -11.69
C VAL A 145 4.41 14.36 -11.03
N THR A 146 5.71 14.61 -11.10
CA THR A 146 6.36 15.72 -10.40
C THR A 146 7.65 16.15 -11.12
N PRO A 147 8.02 17.44 -11.08
CA PRO A 147 9.34 17.88 -11.50
C PRO A 147 10.46 17.48 -10.53
N ASP A 148 10.14 17.16 -9.28
CA ASP A 148 11.09 16.69 -8.26
C ASP A 148 11.16 15.15 -8.27
N VAL A 149 11.97 14.63 -9.19
CA VAL A 149 12.09 13.19 -9.46
C VAL A 149 12.85 12.47 -8.34
N THR A 150 13.93 13.07 -7.83
CA THR A 150 14.75 12.53 -6.75
C THR A 150 13.91 12.23 -5.51
N LYS A 151 13.08 13.19 -5.08
CA LYS A 151 12.19 12.98 -3.93
C LYS A 151 11.17 11.90 -4.19
N ALA A 152 10.57 11.84 -5.38
CA ALA A 152 9.59 10.81 -5.71
C ALA A 152 10.19 9.39 -5.73
N VAL A 153 11.42 9.23 -6.24
CA VAL A 153 12.14 7.95 -6.20
C VAL A 153 12.39 7.53 -4.75
N ASN A 154 12.93 8.44 -3.94
CA ASN A 154 13.24 8.19 -2.52
C ASN A 154 11.97 7.87 -1.71
N ASP A 155 10.88 8.58 -1.95
CA ASP A 155 9.59 8.33 -1.29
C ASP A 155 9.06 6.92 -1.60
N ILE A 156 9.06 6.52 -2.88
CA ILE A 156 8.55 5.21 -3.29
C ILE A 156 9.45 4.10 -2.75
N LYS A 157 10.77 4.25 -2.83
CA LYS A 157 11.73 3.28 -2.28
C LYS A 157 11.71 3.25 -0.74
N GLY A 158 11.40 4.37 -0.10
CA GLY A 158 11.19 4.50 1.35
C GLY A 158 9.90 3.86 1.86
N GLY A 159 9.09 3.27 0.99
CA GLY A 159 7.88 2.55 1.38
C GLY A 159 6.63 3.44 1.44
N LYS A 160 6.55 4.45 0.58
CA LYS A 160 5.29 5.15 0.30
C LYS A 160 4.25 4.17 -0.21
N ILE A 161 3.12 4.12 0.49
CA ILE A 161 1.95 3.32 0.09
C ILE A 161 0.85 4.24 -0.40
N ASN A 162 0.14 3.78 -1.43
CA ASN A 162 -1.02 4.45 -1.98
C ASN A 162 -2.24 3.61 -1.64
N PHE A 163 -3.29 4.24 -1.14
CA PHE A 163 -4.55 3.55 -0.88
C PHE A 163 -5.71 4.25 -1.58
N ARG A 164 -6.67 3.43 -2.00
CA ARG A 164 -7.91 3.87 -2.64
C ARG A 164 -9.03 2.96 -2.17
N VAL A 165 -10.18 3.56 -1.87
CA VAL A 165 -11.38 2.80 -1.54
C VAL A 165 -11.89 2.02 -2.77
N ASP A 166 -12.27 0.76 -2.56
CA ASP A 166 -12.87 -0.08 -3.58
C ASP A 166 -14.40 0.19 -3.73
N LYS A 167 -15.06 -0.56 -4.61
CA LYS A 167 -16.51 -0.45 -4.83
C LYS A 167 -17.36 -0.91 -3.63
N GLN A 168 -16.76 -1.61 -2.66
CA GLN A 168 -17.41 -2.16 -1.47
C GLN A 168 -17.08 -1.37 -0.19
N ALA A 169 -16.43 -0.21 -0.33
CA ALA A 169 -15.97 0.62 0.77
C ALA A 169 -14.84 0.01 1.62
N ASN A 170 -14.06 -0.92 1.04
CA ASN A 170 -12.86 -1.46 1.67
C ASN A 170 -11.62 -0.72 1.18
N LEU A 171 -10.65 -0.61 2.07
CA LEU A 171 -9.35 -0.03 1.83
C LEU A 171 -8.31 -1.08 2.22
N HIS A 172 -7.43 -1.41 1.29
CA HIS A 172 -6.39 -2.42 1.47
C HIS A 172 -5.03 -1.77 1.36
N PHE A 173 -4.13 -2.09 2.28
CA PHE A 173 -2.77 -1.61 2.26
C PHE A 173 -1.82 -2.55 3.01
N VAL A 174 -0.54 -2.44 2.68
CA VAL A 174 0.55 -3.21 3.30
C VAL A 174 1.14 -2.37 4.44
N ILE A 175 1.43 -3.02 5.58
CA ILE A 175 2.12 -2.37 6.71
C ILE A 175 3.53 -2.90 6.93
N GLY A 176 3.93 -3.99 6.27
CA GLY A 176 5.29 -4.50 6.32
C GLY A 176 5.39 -6.00 6.04
N LYS A 177 6.53 -6.56 6.43
CA LYS A 177 6.81 -8.00 6.39
C LYS A 177 6.63 -8.65 7.76
N ALA A 178 6.35 -9.95 7.79
CA ALA A 178 6.27 -10.71 9.04
C ALA A 178 7.63 -10.78 9.76
N SER A 179 8.73 -10.59 9.04
CA SER A 179 10.08 -10.42 9.61
C SER A 179 10.28 -9.14 10.42
N PHE A 180 9.41 -8.13 10.28
CA PHE A 180 9.54 -6.88 11.04
C PHE A 180 9.23 -7.08 12.52
N ASP A 181 9.76 -6.19 13.36
CA ASP A 181 9.38 -6.13 14.77
C ASP A 181 7.89 -5.76 14.91
N GLU A 182 7.23 -6.31 15.92
CA GLU A 182 5.81 -6.07 16.18
C GLU A 182 5.50 -4.59 16.43
N LYS A 183 6.41 -3.84 17.08
CA LYS A 183 6.25 -2.39 17.28
C LYS A 183 6.33 -1.62 15.97
N LYS A 184 7.25 -1.99 15.08
CA LYS A 184 7.40 -1.37 13.75
C LYS A 184 6.14 -1.55 12.91
N LEU A 185 5.54 -2.75 12.95
CA LEU A 185 4.27 -3.02 12.25
C LEU A 185 3.13 -2.18 12.82
N ALA A 186 3.06 -2.05 14.15
CA ALA A 186 2.05 -1.23 14.81
C ALA A 186 2.21 0.27 14.51
N GLU A 187 3.44 0.79 14.50
CA GLU A 187 3.74 2.19 14.14
C GLU A 187 3.43 2.49 12.66
N ASN A 188 3.76 1.56 11.76
CA ASN A 188 3.38 1.66 10.35
C ASN A 188 1.85 1.68 10.18
N TYR A 189 1.13 0.83 10.93
CA TYR A 189 -0.34 0.86 10.95
C TYR A 189 -0.87 2.19 11.47
N GLY A 190 -0.29 2.72 12.55
CA GLY A 190 -0.66 4.01 13.14
C GLY A 190 -0.53 5.16 12.14
N ALA A 191 0.63 5.27 11.47
CA ALA A 191 0.87 6.28 10.45
C ALA A 191 -0.17 6.20 9.31
N ALA A 192 -0.51 4.98 8.86
CA ALA A 192 -1.53 4.78 7.84
C ALA A 192 -2.94 5.15 8.34
N LEU A 193 -3.29 4.81 9.58
CA LEU A 193 -4.59 5.14 10.16
C LEU A 193 -4.76 6.65 10.35
N ASP A 194 -3.73 7.35 10.82
CA ASP A 194 -3.73 8.80 10.99
C ASP A 194 -3.97 9.52 9.66
N GLU A 195 -3.32 9.06 8.59
CA GLU A 195 -3.55 9.57 7.25
C GLU A 195 -4.98 9.28 6.76
N ILE A 196 -5.50 8.08 7.00
CA ILE A 196 -6.88 7.72 6.63
C ILE A 196 -7.89 8.63 7.37
N LEU A 197 -7.66 8.90 8.66
CA LEU A 197 -8.50 9.80 9.45
C LEU A 197 -8.38 11.25 8.97
N ARG A 198 -7.20 11.68 8.54
CA ARG A 198 -6.96 13.02 7.97
C ARG A 198 -7.69 13.22 6.64
N VAL A 199 -7.74 12.20 5.78
CA VAL A 199 -8.40 12.24 4.46
C VAL A 199 -9.90 11.89 4.55
N LYS A 200 -10.48 11.91 5.76
CA LYS A 200 -11.92 11.68 5.96
C LYS A 200 -12.75 12.74 5.23
N PRO A 201 -13.65 12.34 4.30
CA PRO A 201 -14.57 13.26 3.66
C PRO A 201 -15.56 13.85 4.69
N SER A 202 -15.82 15.16 4.61
CA SER A 202 -16.79 15.84 5.47
C SER A 202 -18.23 15.33 5.28
N THR A 203 -18.53 14.76 4.11
CA THR A 203 -19.85 14.21 3.78
C THR A 203 -20.07 12.79 4.31
N ALA A 204 -19.03 12.16 4.90
CA ALA A 204 -19.13 10.84 5.51
C ALA A 204 -19.91 10.92 6.84
N LYS A 205 -21.06 10.25 6.91
CA LYS A 205 -21.94 10.22 8.10
C LYS A 205 -21.73 8.94 8.92
N GLY A 206 -21.86 9.05 10.24
CA GLY A 206 -21.73 7.92 11.17
C GLY A 206 -20.28 7.49 11.40
N ARG A 207 -20.09 6.21 11.76
CA ARG A 207 -18.76 5.65 12.07
C ARG A 207 -17.94 5.51 10.79
N TYR A 208 -16.85 6.28 10.72
CA TYR A 208 -15.98 6.32 9.54
C TYR A 208 -15.16 5.03 9.36
N VAL A 209 -14.58 4.49 10.43
CA VAL A 209 -13.88 3.19 10.41
C VAL A 209 -14.79 2.14 11.04
N LYS A 210 -15.34 1.22 10.24
CA LYS A 210 -16.31 0.21 10.70
C LYS A 210 -15.65 -1.06 11.21
N LYS A 211 -14.63 -1.54 10.51
CA LYS A 211 -13.91 -2.78 10.83
C LYS A 211 -12.47 -2.67 10.37
N VAL A 212 -11.54 -3.15 11.17
CA VAL A 212 -10.15 -3.32 10.80
C VAL A 212 -9.82 -4.81 10.93
N THR A 213 -9.07 -5.35 9.98
CA THR A 213 -8.63 -6.74 10.02
C THR A 213 -7.22 -6.83 9.47
N PHE A 214 -6.33 -7.39 10.27
CA PHE A 214 -4.97 -7.70 9.84
C PHE A 214 -4.98 -9.09 9.22
N SER A 215 -4.17 -9.29 8.19
CA SER A 215 -3.98 -10.61 7.60
C SER A 215 -2.59 -10.69 7.00
N THR A 216 -2.02 -11.89 7.01
CA THR A 216 -0.86 -12.18 6.17
C THR A 216 -1.31 -12.80 4.85
N ASN A 217 -0.46 -12.78 3.82
CA ASN A 217 -0.76 -13.32 2.49
C ASN A 217 -1.41 -14.73 2.50
N THR A 218 -1.01 -15.58 3.46
CA THR A 218 -1.57 -16.94 3.61
C THR A 218 -2.32 -17.17 4.92
N GLY A 219 -2.42 -16.16 5.78
CA GLY A 219 -2.92 -16.29 7.14
C GLY A 219 -4.43 -16.06 7.29
N PRO A 220 -5.00 -16.37 8.46
CA PRO A 220 -6.35 -15.97 8.82
C PRO A 220 -6.43 -14.44 9.03
N GLY A 221 -7.66 -13.91 8.98
CA GLY A 221 -7.91 -12.52 9.35
C GLY A 221 -8.01 -12.36 10.86
N ILE A 222 -7.29 -11.39 11.41
CA ILE A 222 -7.21 -11.04 12.82
C ILE A 222 -7.99 -9.73 13.03
N PRO A 223 -9.14 -9.75 13.74
CA PRO A 223 -9.92 -8.54 13.98
C PRO A 223 -9.18 -7.56 14.89
N VAL A 224 -9.06 -6.29 14.46
CA VAL A 224 -8.42 -5.24 15.27
C VAL A 224 -9.48 -4.26 15.73
N ASP A 225 -9.36 -3.75 16.96
CA ASP A 225 -10.27 -2.74 17.47
C ASP A 225 -10.19 -1.45 16.62
N PRO A 226 -11.27 -1.05 15.92
CA PRO A 226 -11.26 0.17 15.11
C PRO A 226 -11.29 1.46 15.94
N ASN A 227 -11.54 1.38 17.25
CA ASN A 227 -11.60 2.55 18.14
C ASN A 227 -10.24 2.98 18.69
N ARG A 228 -9.23 2.09 18.69
CA ARG A 228 -7.87 2.48 19.05
C ARG A 228 -7.25 3.30 17.92
N THR A 229 -7.32 4.61 18.09
CA THR A 229 -6.73 5.61 17.17
C THR A 229 -5.48 6.27 17.73
N ARG A 230 -4.98 5.82 18.89
CA ARG A 230 -3.75 6.28 19.56
C ARG A 230 -3.08 5.09 20.23
N ASN A 231 -1.80 5.24 20.59
CA ASN A 231 -1.01 4.25 21.33
C ASN A 231 -0.97 2.87 20.65
N PHE A 232 -0.59 2.86 19.37
CA PHE A 232 -0.59 1.64 18.56
C PHE A 232 0.43 0.60 19.05
N ALA A 233 1.51 1.03 19.71
CA ALA A 233 2.60 0.18 20.21
C ALA A 233 2.49 -0.19 21.71
N GLU A 234 1.35 0.04 22.35
CA GLU A 234 1.10 -0.34 23.75
C GLU A 234 0.17 -1.56 23.83
N GLU A 235 0.35 -2.41 24.83
CA GLU A 235 -0.44 -3.65 24.97
C GLU A 235 -1.88 -3.40 25.46
N ASP A 236 -2.21 -2.28 26.10
CA ASP A 236 -3.53 -2.01 26.73
C ASP A 236 -4.15 -0.64 26.39
#